data_AF-A0A7X7PZ11-F1
#
_entry.id   AF-A0A7X7PZ11-F1
#
_cell.length_a   1.000
_cell.length_b   1.000
_cell.length_c   1.000
_cell.angle_alpha   90.00
_cell.angle_beta   90.00
_cell.angle_gamma   90.00
#
_symmetry.space_group_name_H-M   'P 1'
#
loop_
_entity.id
_entity.type
_entity.pdbx_description
1 polymer ?
#
loop_
_entity_poly.entity_id
_entity_poly.type
_entity_poly.pdbx_seq_one_letter_code
_entity_poly.pdbx_strand_id
1 'polypeptide(L)' 'MARATTYRICPRSGLQFERHAERLMIANAVTAVVFLLLGGILAVGIVLTRWPAVHWLEAHRFYQVLTAHGLDMLVF' A
#
# COMPACT_ATOMS: atom_id res chain seq x y z
N MET A 1 22.78 16.27 31.08
CA MET A 1 21.92 16.45 29.88
C MET A 1 20.59 15.74 30.12
N ALA A 2 19.46 16.43 29.98
CA ALA A 2 18.14 15.80 30.10
C ALA A 2 17.88 14.90 28.88
N ARG A 3 17.42 13.67 29.12
CA ARG A 3 17.05 12.72 28.06
C ARG A 3 15.74 13.20 27.43
N ALA A 4 15.77 13.59 26.17
CA ALA A 4 14.54 13.96 25.45
C ALA A 4 13.54 12.79 25.50
N THR A 5 12.30 13.06 25.91
CA THR A 5 11.26 12.04 25.96
C THR A 5 10.88 11.65 24.53
N THR A 6 10.78 10.34 24.26
CA THR A 6 10.28 9.87 22.95
C THR A 6 8.76 10.03 22.83
N TYR A 7 8.09 10.46 23.90
CA TYR A 7 6.65 10.67 23.94
C TYR A 7 6.27 12.15 23.81
N ARG A 8 5.19 12.42 23.07
CA ARG A 8 4.55 13.75 22.93
C ARG A 8 3.03 13.63 23.10
N ILE A 9 2.39 14.68 23.61
CA ILE A 9 0.92 14.80 23.66
C ILE A 9 0.47 15.69 22.49
N CYS A 10 -0.51 15.23 21.70
CA CYS A 10 -1.10 16.06 20.67
C CYS A 10 -1.97 17.16 21.31
N PRO A 11 -1.72 18.46 21.05
CA PRO A 11 -2.48 19.54 21.68
C PRO A 11 -3.94 19.59 21.18
N ARG A 12 -4.25 18.95 20.05
CA ARG A 12 -5.59 18.93 19.47
C ARG A 12 -6.45 17.79 19.99
N SER A 13 -5.89 16.58 20.09
CA SER A 13 -6.64 15.37 20.47
C SER A 13 -6.36 14.88 21.89
N GLY A 14 -5.33 15.40 22.57
CA GLY A 14 -4.89 14.92 23.89
C GLY A 14 -4.20 13.55 23.88
N LEU A 15 -4.07 12.90 22.72
CA LEU A 15 -3.45 11.57 22.61
C LEU A 15 -1.93 11.62 22.77
N GLN A 16 -1.38 10.60 23.44
CA GLN A 16 0.06 10.40 23.60
C GLN A 16 0.63 9.55 22.46
N PHE A 17 1.71 10.02 21.84
CA PHE A 17 2.40 9.34 20.76
C PHE A 17 3.85 9.06 21.14
N GLU A 18 4.30 7.84 20.87
CA GLU A 18 5.72 7.48 20.90
C GLU A 18 6.33 7.73 19.51
N ARG A 19 7.47 8.42 19.46
CA ARG A 19 8.04 8.95 18.22
C ARG A 19 8.53 7.87 17.25
N HIS A 20 9.06 6.75 17.74
CA HIS A 20 9.52 5.66 16.89
C HIS A 20 8.33 4.88 16.30
N ALA A 21 7.32 4.58 17.10
CA ALA A 21 6.09 3.93 16.67
C ALA A 21 5.31 4.79 15.67
N GLU A 22 5.19 6.10 15.92
CA GLU A 22 4.56 7.06 15.00
C GLU A 22 5.25 7.04 13.63
N ARG A 23 6.59 7.07 13.60
CA ARG A 23 7.36 7.01 12.36
C ARG A 23 7.19 5.68 11.63
N LEU A 24 7.17 4.57 12.36
CA LEU A 24 6.99 3.23 11.76
C LEU A 24 5.57 3.09 11.17
N MET A 25 4.54 3.58 11.85
CA MET A 25 3.18 3.64 11.32
C MET A 25 3.11 4.47 10.04
N ILE A 26 3.69 5.68 10.05
CA ILE A 26 3.70 6.55 8.86
C ILE A 26 4.43 5.87 7.70
N ALA A 27 5.58 5.24 7.95
CA ALA A 27 6.33 4.53 6.92
C ALA A 27 5.49 3.41 6.29
N ASN A 28 4.86 2.55 7.10
CA ASN A 28 3.99 1.49 6.58
C ASN A 28 2.76 2.06 5.86
N ALA A 29 2.15 3.13 6.38
CA ALA A 29 0.99 3.74 5.75
C ALA A 29 1.32 4.32 4.36
N VAL A 30 2.47 4.99 4.22
CA VAL A 30 2.94 5.50 2.92
C VAL A 30 3.26 4.35 1.98
N THR A 31 3.96 3.32 2.47
CA THR A 31 4.29 2.12 1.69
C THR A 31 3.02 1.43 1.16
N ALA A 32 2.01 1.23 2.01
CA ALA A 32 0.74 0.62 1.63
C ALA A 32 0.00 1.43 0.56
N VAL A 33 0.02 2.77 0.62
CA VAL A 33 -0.58 3.62 -0.43
C VAL A 33 0.16 3.46 -1.77
N VAL A 34 1.48 3.29 -1.75
CA VAL A 34 2.26 3.03 -2.97
C VAL A 34 1.92 1.67 -3.55
N PHE A 35 1.86 0.61 -2.74
CA PHE A 35 1.46 -0.73 -3.21
C PHE A 35 0.01 -0.74 -3.71
N LEU A 36 -0.92 -0.07 -3.02
CA LEU A 36 -2.29 0.10 -3.49
C LEU A 36 -2.36 0.70 -4.90
N LEU A 37 -1.52 1.69 -5.21
CA LEU A 37 -1.42 2.25 -6.55
C LEU A 37 -0.89 1.22 -7.56
N LEU A 38 0.16 0.47 -7.20
CA LEU A 38 0.74 -0.57 -8.06
C LEU A 38 -0.26 -1.69 -8.34
N GLY A 39 -0.89 -2.28 -7.32
CA GLY A 39 -1.91 -3.29 -7.53
C GLY A 39 -3.13 -2.74 -8.27
N GLY A 40 -3.47 -1.45 -8.13
CA GLY A 40 -4.51 -0.79 -8.92
C GLY A 40 -4.17 -0.76 -10.41
N ILE A 41 -2.91 -0.44 -10.76
CA ILE A 41 -2.41 -0.51 -12.15
C ILE A 41 -2.46 -1.94 -12.69
N LEU A 42 -2.07 -2.93 -11.88
CA LEU A 42 -2.17 -4.35 -12.26
C LEU A 42 -3.63 -4.76 -12.48
N ALA A 43 -4.56 -4.29 -11.64
CA ALA A 43 -5.99 -4.53 -11.78
C ALA A 43 -6.55 -3.97 -13.09
N VAL A 44 -6.11 -2.79 -13.51
CA VAL A 44 -6.48 -2.22 -14.81
C VAL A 44 -6.05 -3.16 -15.95
N GLY A 45 -4.84 -3.72 -15.90
CA GLY A 45 -4.39 -4.73 -16.88
C GLY A 45 -5.30 -5.96 -16.93
N ILE A 46 -5.74 -6.46 -15.77
CA ILE A 46 -6.66 -7.59 -15.66
C ILE A 46 -8.02 -7.25 -16.29
N VAL A 47 -8.62 -6.11 -15.91
CA VAL A 47 -9.93 -5.67 -16.41
C VAL A 47 -9.90 -5.44 -17.91
N LEU A 48 -8.87 -4.77 -18.43
CA LEU A 48 -8.66 -4.55 -19.86
C LEU A 48 -8.36 -5.83 -20.64
N THR A 49 -8.11 -6.96 -19.98
CA THR A 49 -7.97 -8.27 -20.63
C THR A 49 -9.26 -9.10 -20.55
N ARG A 50 -10.13 -8.78 -19.58
CA ARG A 50 -11.43 -9.45 -19.40
C ARG A 50 -12.58 -8.71 -20.11
N TRP A 51 -12.34 -7.51 -20.63
CA TRP A 51 -13.31 -6.78 -21.43
C TRP A 51 -13.51 -7.48 -22.79
N PRO A 52 -14.74 -7.85 -23.20
CA PRO A 52 -15.00 -8.45 -24.51
C PRO A 52 -14.38 -7.77 -25.75
N ALA A 53 -14.14 -6.45 -25.73
CA ALA A 53 -13.58 -5.71 -26.86
C ALA A 53 -12.05 -5.55 -26.80
N VAL A 54 -11.44 -5.69 -25.61
CA VAL A 54 -10.03 -5.41 -25.38
C VAL A 54 -9.41 -6.62 -24.67
N HIS A 55 -8.32 -7.14 -25.22
CA HIS A 55 -7.62 -8.32 -24.70
C HIS A 55 -6.14 -7.98 -24.56
N TRP A 56 -5.83 -7.03 -23.68
CA TRP A 56 -4.51 -6.39 -23.69
C TRP A 56 -3.36 -7.36 -23.35
N LEU A 57 -3.53 -8.21 -22.33
CA LEU A 57 -2.49 -9.14 -21.90
C LEU A 57 -2.61 -10.49 -22.61
N GLU A 58 -1.47 -11.01 -23.07
CA GLU A 58 -1.37 -12.39 -23.52
C GLU A 58 -1.62 -13.38 -22.35
N ALA A 59 -2.06 -14.60 -22.66
CA ALA A 59 -2.49 -15.59 -21.67
C ALA A 59 -1.45 -15.86 -20.57
N HIS A 60 -0.17 -15.98 -20.93
CA HIS A 60 0.90 -16.26 -19.96
C HIS A 60 1.16 -15.06 -19.03
N ARG A 61 1.03 -13.83 -19.53
CA ARG A 61 1.16 -12.60 -18.72
C ARG A 61 -0.07 -12.34 -17.87
N PHE A 62 -1.26 -12.68 -18.34
CA PHE A 62 -2.48 -12.52 -17.57
C PHE A 62 -2.40 -13.20 -16.20
N TYR A 63 -1.97 -14.46 -16.15
CA TYR A 63 -1.87 -15.17 -14.86
C TYR A 63 -0.74 -14.64 -13.97
N GLN A 64 0.37 -14.17 -14.56
CA GLN A 64 1.44 -13.50 -13.80
C GLN A 64 0.93 -12.20 -13.17
N VAL A 65 0.25 -11.36 -13.94
CA VAL A 65 -0.32 -10.08 -13.47
C VAL A 65 -1.43 -10.32 -12.46
N LEU A 66 -2.30 -11.32 -12.68
CA LEU A 66 -3.35 -11.70 -11.72
C LEU A 66 -2.76 -12.14 -10.38
N THR A 67 -1.71 -12.97 -10.42
CA THR A 67 -1.02 -13.43 -9.22
C THR A 67 -0.34 -12.27 -8.50
N ALA A 68 0.36 -11.41 -9.26
CA ALA A 68 1.03 -10.23 -8.71
C ALA A 68 0.02 -9.27 -8.06
N HIS A 69 -1.12 -8.99 -8.70
CA HIS A 69 -2.18 -8.16 -8.14
C HIS A 69 -2.73 -8.73 -6.82
N GLY A 70 -3.01 -10.02 -6.78
CA GLY A 70 -3.54 -10.66 -5.57
C GLY A 70 -2.54 -10.64 -4.41
N LEU A 71 -1.26 -10.86 -4.69
CA LEU A 71 -0.20 -10.80 -3.67
C LEU A 71 0.00 -9.37 -3.18
N ASP A 72 0.07 -8.41 -4.11
CA ASP A 72 0.19 -6.97 -3.81
C ASP A 72 -0.93 -6.50 -2.87
N MET A 73 -2.19 -6.72 -3.24
CA MET A 73 -3.36 -6.19 -2.51
C MET A 73 -3.63 -6.86 -1.15
N LEU A 74 -3.16 -8.09 -0.95
CA LEU A 74 -3.46 -8.86 0.27
C LEU A 74 -2.30 -8.89 1.27
N VAL A 75 -1.06 -8.68 0.80
CA VAL A 75 0.14 -8.84 1.62
C VAL A 75 0.87 -7.52 1.87
N PHE A 76 0.84 -6.57 0.92
CA PHE A 76 1.63 -5.34 0.96
C PHE A 76 0.76 -4.08 1.05
#